data_AF-A0A6H1KXY6-F1
#
_entry.id   AF-A0A6H1KXY6-F1
#
_cell.length_a   1.000
_cell.length_b   1.000
_cell.length_c   1.000
_cell.angle_alpha   90.00
_cell.angle_beta   90.00
_cell.angle_gamma   90.00
#
_symmetry.space_group_name_H-M   'P 1'
#
loop_
_entity.id
_entity.type
_entity.pdbx_description
1 polymer ?
#
loop_
_entity_poly.entity_id
_entity_poly.type
_entity_poly.pdbx_seq_one_letter_code
_entity_poly.pdbx_strand_id
1 'polypeptide(L)'
;MIQLLMSPRTARTVRGLLGTVADAVRSVVAPASLVEEQADVEPVTAPDPAGLYEADEMPDTDAIEAAAREFERAADQARRADRGKRAAKKVLDKLPSGIYGGWRVFRTSSGRQTPDLAEITRIFKANGLGPVPMKDCAPSLKVAAVDIAVPVAV
;
A
#
# COMPACT_ATOMS: atom_id res chain seq x y z
N MET A 1 3.36 41.81 24.77
CA MET A 1 4.34 40.91 24.11
C MET A 1 4.11 39.51 24.66
N ILE A 2 4.24 38.47 23.83
CA ILE A 2 4.06 37.03 24.13
C ILE A 2 2.61 36.51 23.97
N GLN A 3 2.19 36.32 22.72
CA GLN A 3 1.29 35.23 22.33
C GLN A 3 1.91 34.54 21.11
N LEU A 4 2.75 33.53 21.36
CA LEU A 4 3.37 32.71 20.32
C LEU A 4 3.29 31.21 20.69
N LEU A 5 2.11 30.78 21.15
CA LEU A 5 1.84 29.40 21.51
C LEU A 5 0.41 29.08 21.06
N MET A 6 0.23 28.73 19.79
CA MET A 6 -0.87 27.88 19.26
C MET A 6 -0.80 27.84 17.74
N SER A 7 0.23 27.15 17.22
CA SER A 7 0.21 26.64 15.84
C SER A 7 0.17 25.11 15.91
N PRO A 8 -0.89 24.46 15.38
CA PRO A 8 -1.00 23.00 15.34
C PRO A 8 0.04 22.34 14.40
N ARG A 9 0.85 23.13 13.69
CA ARG A 9 1.93 22.63 12.84
C ARG A 9 3.21 22.33 13.61
N THR A 10 3.47 23.01 14.73
CA THR A 10 4.73 22.87 15.49
C THR A 10 4.77 21.57 16.32
N ALA A 11 3.62 21.13 16.83
CA ALA A 11 3.52 19.91 17.63
C ALA A 11 3.84 18.63 16.84
N ARG A 12 3.58 18.62 15.53
CA ARG A 12 3.86 17.45 14.66
C ARG A 12 5.36 17.31 14.36
N THR A 13 6.07 18.43 14.27
CA THR A 13 7.51 18.47 13.98
C THR A 13 8.35 18.01 15.17
N VAL A 14 7.95 18.37 16.40
CA VAL A 14 8.67 17.98 17.62
C VAL A 14 8.56 16.47 17.89
N ARG A 15 7.37 15.87 17.66
CA ARG A 15 7.18 14.42 17.85
C ARG A 15 7.96 13.58 16.83
N GLY A 16 8.12 14.08 15.61
CA GLY A 16 8.97 13.45 14.59
C GLY A 16 10.46 13.52 14.94
N LEU A 17 10.93 14.68 15.43
CA LEU A 17 12.32 14.86 15.85
C LEU A 17 12.70 13.98 17.05
N LEU A 18 11.81 13.85 18.05
CA LEU A 18 12.03 12.97 19.20
C LEU A 18 12.09 11.49 18.78
N GLY A 19 11.26 11.07 17.82
CA GLY A 19 11.31 9.73 17.24
C GLY A 19 12.66 9.46 16.55
N THR A 20 13.14 10.41 15.73
CA THR A 20 14.42 10.25 15.02
C THR A 20 15.63 10.17 15.96
N VAL A 21 15.59 10.88 17.10
CA VAL A 21 16.66 10.80 18.10
C VAL A 21 16.59 9.48 18.87
N ALA A 22 15.39 9.02 19.24
CA ALA A 22 15.21 7.74 19.91
C ALA A 22 15.65 6.56 19.01
N ASP A 23 15.34 6.61 17.72
CA ASP A 23 15.76 5.61 16.74
C ASP A 23 17.28 5.65 16.52
N ALA A 24 17.90 6.83 16.54
CA ALA A 24 19.36 6.98 16.45
C ALA A 24 20.07 6.44 17.71
N VAL A 25 19.51 6.66 18.90
CA VAL A 25 20.06 6.07 20.14
C VAL A 25 19.87 4.55 20.15
N ARG A 26 18.70 4.06 19.71
CA ARG A 26 18.41 2.63 19.61
C ARG A 26 19.32 1.93 18.59
N SER A 27 19.65 2.58 17.47
CA SER A 27 20.56 2.00 16.46
C SER A 27 22.00 1.83 16.95
N VAL A 28 22.44 2.65 17.91
CA VAL A 28 23.77 2.56 18.52
C VAL A 28 23.80 1.55 19.67
N VAL A 29 22.73 1.48 20.47
CA VAL A 29 22.69 0.64 21.69
C VAL A 29 22.30 -0.82 21.40
N ALA A 30 21.44 -1.05 20.40
CA ALA A 30 20.95 -2.39 20.05
C ALA A 30 20.68 -2.49 18.54
N PRO A 31 21.72 -2.49 17.69
CA PRO A 31 21.55 -2.58 16.24
C PRO A 31 20.82 -3.87 15.81
N ALA A 32 20.99 -4.97 16.55
CA ALA A 32 20.35 -6.25 16.27
C ALA A 32 18.83 -6.24 16.50
N SER A 33 18.32 -5.50 17.49
CA SER A 33 16.88 -5.48 17.78
C SER A 33 16.05 -4.73 16.74
N LEU A 34 16.70 -3.95 15.85
CA LEU A 34 16.04 -3.32 14.70
C LEU A 34 15.87 -4.28 13.51
N VAL A 35 16.60 -5.40 13.51
CA VAL A 35 16.63 -6.38 12.42
C VAL A 35 15.79 -7.62 12.76
N GLU A 36 15.69 -7.98 14.04
CA GLU A 36 14.96 -9.18 14.48
C GLU A 36 13.44 -9.15 14.21
N GLU A 37 12.81 -7.98 14.12
CA GLU A 37 11.34 -7.91 13.94
C GLU A 37 10.88 -8.23 12.50
N GLN A 38 11.81 -8.51 11.58
CA GLN A 38 11.50 -8.80 10.18
C GLN A 38 11.96 -10.17 9.68
N ALA A 39 12.61 -10.98 10.53
CA ALA A 39 13.32 -12.17 10.08
C ALA A 39 12.48 -13.44 9.90
N ASP A 40 11.38 -13.64 10.63
CA ASP A 40 10.77 -14.99 10.74
C ASP A 40 9.25 -15.05 10.46
N VAL A 41 8.78 -14.36 9.42
CA VAL A 41 7.47 -14.67 8.84
C VAL A 41 7.72 -15.28 7.47
N GLU A 42 7.85 -16.60 7.41
CA GLU A 42 7.80 -17.28 6.12
C GLU A 42 6.48 -16.91 5.43
N PRO A 43 6.53 -16.40 4.18
CA PRO A 43 5.32 -16.05 3.47
C PRO A 43 4.51 -17.33 3.27
N VAL A 44 3.36 -17.43 3.95
CA VAL A 44 2.40 -18.50 3.68
C VAL A 44 1.91 -18.33 2.25
N THR A 45 2.42 -19.18 1.35
CA THR A 45 2.02 -19.18 -0.06
C THR A 45 0.55 -19.61 -0.16
N ALA A 46 -0.25 -18.79 -0.85
CA ALA A 46 -1.65 -19.10 -1.12
C ALA A 46 -1.74 -20.32 -2.07
N PRO A 47 -2.85 -21.08 -2.04
CA PRO A 47 -3.06 -22.16 -3.00
C PRO A 47 -3.01 -21.62 -4.43
N ASP A 48 -2.49 -22.44 -5.34
CA ASP A 48 -2.37 -22.09 -6.75
C ASP A 48 -3.73 -21.79 -7.39
N PRO A 49 -3.79 -20.85 -8.35
CA PRO A 49 -5.01 -20.59 -9.09
C PRO A 49 -5.40 -21.80 -9.95
N ALA A 50 -6.69 -21.93 -10.24
CA ALA A 50 -7.16 -22.92 -11.21
C ALA A 50 -6.68 -22.57 -12.63
N GLY A 51 -6.39 -23.58 -13.45
CA GLY A 51 -5.99 -23.40 -14.85
C GLY A 51 -4.53 -22.98 -15.04
N LEU A 52 -3.61 -23.57 -14.29
CA LEU A 52 -2.18 -23.45 -14.56
C LEU A 52 -1.83 -24.08 -15.92
N TYR A 53 -0.71 -23.64 -16.49
CA TYR A 53 -0.15 -24.29 -17.68
C TYR A 53 0.20 -25.75 -17.38
N GLU A 54 -0.24 -26.66 -18.26
CA GLU A 54 0.28 -28.01 -18.31
C GLU A 54 1.73 -28.00 -18.83
N ALA A 55 2.46 -29.10 -18.62
CA ALA A 55 3.89 -29.15 -18.93
C ALA A 55 4.21 -28.93 -20.42
N ASP A 56 3.32 -29.32 -21.32
CA ASP A 56 3.41 -29.14 -22.77
C ASP A 56 2.91 -27.78 -23.27
N GLU A 57 2.17 -27.05 -22.42
CA GLU A 57 1.66 -25.71 -22.70
C GLU A 57 2.54 -24.60 -22.10
N MET A 58 3.59 -24.97 -21.37
CA MET A 58 4.47 -24.03 -20.68
C MET A 58 5.16 -23.09 -21.67
N PRO A 59 5.01 -21.76 -21.53
CA PRO A 59 5.73 -20.81 -22.37
C PRO A 59 7.24 -20.93 -22.19
N ASP A 60 7.99 -20.54 -23.22
CA ASP A 60 9.44 -20.45 -23.15
C ASP A 60 9.89 -19.54 -22.00
N THR A 61 11.03 -19.86 -21.37
CA THR A 61 11.57 -19.10 -20.24
C THR A 61 11.75 -17.62 -20.58
N ASP A 62 12.21 -17.31 -21.79
CA ASP A 62 12.36 -15.93 -22.27
C ASP A 62 11.03 -15.16 -22.26
N ALA A 63 9.92 -15.83 -22.60
CA ALA A 63 8.60 -15.23 -22.58
C ALA A 63 8.12 -14.96 -21.15
N ILE A 64 8.36 -15.91 -20.23
CA ILE A 64 8.05 -15.76 -18.80
C ILE A 64 8.86 -14.60 -18.20
N GLU A 65 10.15 -14.52 -18.47
CA GLU A 65 11.00 -13.43 -17.99
C GLU A 65 10.63 -12.07 -18.56
N ALA A 66 10.31 -12.01 -19.86
CA ALA A 66 9.85 -10.78 -20.49
C ALA A 66 8.54 -10.30 -19.87
N ALA A 67 7.59 -11.22 -19.62
CA ALA A 67 6.35 -10.92 -18.94
C ALA A 67 6.56 -10.43 -17.50
N ALA A 68 7.45 -11.08 -16.74
CA ALA A 68 7.79 -10.68 -15.37
C ALA A 68 8.40 -9.26 -15.31
N ARG A 69 9.35 -8.97 -16.20
CA ARG A 69 9.98 -7.64 -16.30
C ARG A 69 8.97 -6.56 -16.66
N GLU A 70 8.06 -6.84 -17.59
CA GLU A 70 7.04 -5.87 -17.97
C GLU A 70 6.01 -5.65 -16.84
N PHE A 71 5.61 -6.72 -16.16
CA PHE A 71 4.71 -6.63 -15.01
C PHE A 71 5.30 -5.74 -13.91
N GLU A 72 6.57 -5.90 -13.57
CA GLU A 72 7.25 -5.08 -12.57
C GLU A 72 7.26 -3.59 -12.98
N ARG A 73 7.67 -3.30 -14.22
CA ARG A 73 7.70 -1.93 -14.77
C ARG A 73 6.31 -1.27 -14.72
N ALA A 74 5.29 -1.98 -15.17
CA ALA A 74 3.91 -1.49 -15.18
C ALA A 74 3.39 -1.24 -13.75
N ALA A 75 3.65 -2.15 -12.82
CA ALA A 75 3.27 -1.99 -11.42
C ALA A 75 3.92 -0.74 -10.81
N ASP A 76 5.18 -0.49 -11.11
CA ASP A 76 5.91 0.69 -10.65
C ASP A 76 5.39 2.00 -11.24
N GLN A 77 5.08 2.01 -12.54
CA GLN A 77 4.44 3.14 -13.19
C GLN A 77 3.07 3.43 -12.56
N ALA A 78 2.26 2.41 -12.31
CA ALA A 78 0.96 2.55 -11.66
C ALA A 78 1.10 3.16 -10.25
N ARG A 79 2.05 2.69 -9.44
CA ARG A 79 2.34 3.25 -8.11
C ARG A 79 2.75 4.73 -8.19
N ARG A 80 3.61 5.10 -9.14
CA ARG A 80 4.01 6.50 -9.37
C ARG A 80 2.80 7.36 -9.75
N ALA A 81 1.98 6.89 -10.68
CA ALA A 81 0.77 7.57 -11.10
C ALA A 81 -0.21 7.77 -9.93
N ASP A 82 -0.42 6.75 -9.10
CA ASP A 82 -1.29 6.83 -7.93
C ASP A 82 -0.76 7.82 -6.88
N ARG A 83 0.55 7.86 -6.64
CA ARG A 83 1.15 8.89 -5.77
C ARG A 83 0.90 10.28 -6.33
N GLY A 84 1.08 10.48 -7.64
CA GLY A 84 0.77 11.73 -8.33
C GLY A 84 -0.70 12.12 -8.19
N LYS A 85 -1.62 11.20 -8.44
CA LYS A 85 -3.08 11.41 -8.28
C LYS A 85 -3.43 11.80 -6.84
N ARG A 86 -2.90 11.10 -5.84
CA ARG A 86 -3.12 11.43 -4.41
C ARG A 86 -2.61 12.83 -4.07
N ALA A 87 -1.45 13.22 -4.57
CA ALA A 87 -0.89 14.55 -4.35
C ALA A 87 -1.76 15.65 -4.98
N ALA A 88 -2.16 15.48 -6.24
CA ALA A 88 -3.04 16.43 -6.93
C ALA A 88 -4.40 16.57 -6.26
N LYS A 89 -5.01 15.45 -5.84
CA LYS A 89 -6.33 15.42 -5.19
C LYS A 89 -6.37 16.24 -3.89
N LYS A 90 -5.27 16.32 -3.13
CA LYS A 90 -5.19 17.18 -1.92
C LYS A 90 -5.46 18.65 -2.19
N VAL A 91 -5.17 19.12 -3.41
CA VAL A 91 -5.45 20.49 -3.86
C VAL A 91 -6.85 20.55 -4.45
N LEU A 92 -7.15 19.67 -5.41
CA LEU A 92 -8.40 19.73 -6.17
C LEU A 92 -9.65 19.52 -5.31
N ASP A 93 -9.60 18.67 -4.27
CA ASP A 93 -10.74 18.42 -3.39
C ASP A 93 -11.19 19.67 -2.61
N LYS A 94 -10.27 20.62 -2.38
CA LYS A 94 -10.53 21.85 -1.60
C LYS A 94 -11.09 22.99 -2.45
N LEU A 95 -11.10 22.84 -3.78
CA LEU A 95 -11.60 23.86 -4.68
C LEU A 95 -13.12 23.77 -4.80
N PRO A 96 -13.82 24.92 -4.88
CA PRO A 96 -15.18 24.93 -5.39
C PRO A 96 -15.19 24.56 -6.88
N SER A 97 -16.34 24.08 -7.35
CA SER A 97 -16.56 23.82 -8.78
C SER A 97 -16.35 25.12 -9.58
N GLY A 98 -15.62 25.05 -10.69
CA GLY A 98 -15.24 26.23 -11.47
C GLY A 98 -14.21 25.92 -12.56
N ILE A 99 -13.72 26.98 -13.22
CA ILE A 99 -12.67 26.89 -14.25
C ILE A 99 -11.39 27.50 -13.67
N TYR A 100 -10.29 26.76 -13.76
CA TYR A 100 -8.96 27.15 -13.28
C TYR A 100 -7.96 26.96 -14.43
N GLY A 101 -7.56 28.06 -15.07
CA GLY A 101 -6.75 28.02 -16.29
C GLY A 101 -7.45 27.22 -17.39
N GLY A 102 -6.76 26.22 -17.94
CA GLY A 102 -7.32 25.32 -18.96
C GLY A 102 -8.21 24.18 -18.43
N TRP A 103 -8.47 24.10 -17.12
CA TRP A 103 -9.13 22.94 -16.49
C TRP A 103 -10.45 23.31 -15.82
N ARG A 104 -11.50 22.50 -16.05
CA ARG A 104 -12.79 22.62 -15.36
C ARG A 104 -12.87 21.60 -14.23
N VAL A 105 -13.15 22.06 -13.01
CA VAL A 105 -13.36 21.22 -11.82
C VAL A 105 -14.84 21.19 -11.49
N PHE A 106 -15.44 20.00 -11.38
CA PHE A 106 -16.84 19.81 -11.03
C PHE A 106 -17.03 18.47 -10.30
N ARG A 107 -18.15 18.31 -9.59
CA ARG A 107 -18.50 17.08 -8.86
C ARG A 107 -19.79 16.49 -9.42
N THR A 108 -19.81 15.17 -9.61
CA THR A 108 -20.97 14.42 -10.07
C THR A 108 -21.23 13.29 -9.08
N SER A 109 -22.47 13.14 -8.61
CA SER A 109 -22.84 11.98 -7.80
C SER A 109 -22.82 10.72 -8.65
N SER A 110 -22.34 9.62 -8.08
CA SER A 110 -22.51 8.30 -8.71
C SER A 110 -23.92 7.78 -8.40
N GLY A 111 -24.54 7.12 -9.36
CA GLY A 111 -25.75 6.32 -9.11
C GLY A 111 -25.48 5.01 -8.37
N ARG A 112 -24.20 4.65 -8.13
CA ARG A 112 -23.81 3.45 -7.38
C ARG A 112 -24.01 3.68 -5.88
N GLN A 113 -24.66 2.74 -5.22
CA GLN A 113 -24.79 2.71 -3.76
C GLN A 113 -23.74 1.75 -3.17
N THR A 114 -23.18 2.12 -2.02
CA THR A 114 -22.22 1.29 -1.28
C THR A 114 -22.87 0.90 0.05
N PRO A 115 -22.73 -0.35 0.52
CA PRO A 115 -23.23 -0.73 1.84
C PRO A 115 -22.66 0.16 2.96
N ASP A 116 -23.51 0.60 3.88
CA ASP A 116 -23.07 1.32 5.07
C ASP A 116 -22.56 0.32 6.12
N LEU A 117 -21.25 0.13 6.14
CA LEU A 117 -20.59 -0.79 7.06
C LEU A 117 -20.76 -0.39 8.52
N ALA A 118 -20.87 0.90 8.83
CA ALA A 118 -21.04 1.36 10.20
C ALA A 118 -22.43 0.97 10.72
N GLU A 119 -23.44 1.17 9.89
CA GLU A 119 -24.82 0.80 10.19
C GLU A 119 -24.99 -0.72 10.28
N ILE A 120 -24.40 -1.47 9.34
CA ILE A 120 -24.39 -2.94 9.38
C ILE A 120 -23.75 -3.43 10.68
N THR A 121 -22.58 -2.89 11.03
CA THR A 121 -21.88 -3.27 12.27
C THR A 121 -22.72 -2.96 13.52
N ARG A 122 -23.40 -1.81 13.54
CA ARG A 122 -24.32 -1.43 14.62
C ARG A 122 -25.46 -2.43 14.78
N ILE A 123 -26.08 -2.84 13.67
CA ILE A 123 -27.17 -3.83 13.63
C ILE A 123 -26.67 -5.20 14.13
N PHE A 124 -25.52 -5.67 13.65
CA PHE A 124 -24.95 -6.95 14.06
C PHE A 124 -24.66 -7.00 15.56
N LYS A 125 -24.07 -5.92 16.09
CA LYS A 125 -23.80 -5.78 17.52
C LYS A 125 -25.09 -5.71 18.35
N ALA A 126 -26.08 -4.93 17.91
CA ALA A 126 -27.35 -4.76 18.63
C ALA A 126 -28.16 -6.06 18.75
N ASN A 127 -28.06 -6.94 17.75
CA ASN A 127 -28.80 -8.20 17.70
C ASN A 127 -28.00 -9.42 18.19
N GLY A 128 -26.78 -9.23 18.70
CA GLY A 128 -25.96 -10.33 19.21
C GLY A 128 -25.52 -11.33 18.12
N LEU A 129 -25.43 -10.90 16.86
CA LEU A 129 -25.14 -11.77 15.71
C LEU A 129 -23.66 -12.10 15.52
N GLY A 130 -22.78 -11.58 16.38
CA GLY A 130 -21.33 -11.73 16.25
C GLY A 130 -20.71 -10.78 15.21
N PRO A 131 -19.49 -11.07 14.73
CA PRO A 131 -18.81 -10.24 13.74
C PRO A 131 -19.52 -10.29 12.38
N VAL A 132 -19.40 -9.20 11.61
CA VAL A 132 -19.91 -9.16 10.23
C VAL A 132 -19.16 -10.23 9.41
N PRO A 133 -19.85 -11.14 8.71
CA PRO A 133 -19.20 -12.18 7.92
C PRO A 133 -18.43 -11.53 6.77
N MET A 134 -17.14 -11.82 6.72
CA MET A 134 -16.23 -11.35 5.69
C MET A 134 -15.76 -12.54 4.85
N LYS A 135 -15.59 -12.35 3.55
CA LYS A 135 -14.93 -13.31 2.68
C LYS A 135 -13.43 -13.02 2.67
N ASP A 136 -12.61 -14.07 2.59
CA ASP A 136 -11.18 -13.90 2.39
C ASP A 136 -10.89 -13.14 1.09
N CYS A 137 -9.88 -12.27 1.16
CA CYS A 137 -9.42 -11.55 -0.02
C CYS A 137 -8.79 -12.53 -1.01
N ALA A 138 -9.04 -12.32 -2.30
CA ALA A 138 -8.40 -13.10 -3.34
C ALA A 138 -6.86 -12.92 -3.26
N PRO A 139 -6.07 -13.99 -3.50
CA PRO A 139 -4.63 -13.90 -3.49
C PRO A 139 -4.15 -12.92 -4.57
N SER A 140 -3.18 -12.08 -4.22
CA SER A 140 -2.58 -11.12 -5.15
C SER A 140 -1.31 -11.69 -5.78
N LEU A 141 -1.15 -11.58 -7.10
CA LEU A 141 0.10 -11.94 -7.78
C LEU A 141 1.26 -11.06 -7.28
N LYS A 142 2.34 -11.71 -6.86
CA LYS A 142 3.61 -11.08 -6.48
C LYS A 142 4.71 -11.64 -7.36
N VAL A 143 5.48 -10.75 -7.97
CA VAL A 143 6.64 -11.08 -8.80
C VAL A 143 7.84 -10.36 -8.18
N ALA A 144 8.93 -11.08 -7.96
CA ALA A 144 10.18 -10.56 -7.44
C ALA A 144 11.34 -11.16 -8.23
N ALA A 145 12.35 -10.34 -8.53
CA ALA A 145 13.61 -10.84 -9.10
C ALA A 145 14.35 -11.65 -8.03
N VAL A 146 14.98 -12.75 -8.46
CA VAL A 146 15.80 -13.60 -7.60
C VAL A 146 17.27 -13.38 -7.98
N ASP A 147 18.10 -12.98 -7.02
CA ASP A 147 19.54 -12.88 -7.19
C ASP A 147 20.16 -14.28 -7.10
N ILE A 148 20.55 -14.85 -8.24
CA ILE A 148 21.24 -16.14 -8.29
C ILE A 148 22.74 -15.86 -8.19
N ALA A 149 23.30 -16.01 -6.98
CA ALA A 149 24.74 -16.03 -6.80
C ALA A 149 25.30 -17.31 -7.44
N VAL A 150 25.95 -17.19 -8.60
CA VAL A 150 26.65 -18.31 -9.24
C VAL A 150 27.92 -18.60 -8.42
N PRO A 151 28.09 -19.80 -7.83
CA PRO A 151 29.33 -20.13 -7.14
C PRO A 151 30.47 -20.21 -8.18
N VAL A 152 31.49 -19.36 -8.01
CA VAL A 152 32.74 -19.46 -8.76
C VAL A 152 33.43 -20.74 -8.31
N ALA A 153 33.48 -21.74 -9.18
CA ALA A 153 34.32 -22.92 -8.97
C ALA A 153 35.79 -22.47 -8.97
N VAL A 154 36.45 -22.64 -7.83
CA VAL A 154 37.92 -22.49 -7.68
C VAL A 154 38.60 -23.77 -8.11
#